data_AF-C5HF02-F1
#
_entry.id   AF-C5HF02-F1
#
_cell.length_a   1.000
_cell.length_b   1.000
_cell.length_c   1.000
_cell.angle_alpha   90.00
_cell.angle_beta   90.00
_cell.angle_gamma   90.00
#
_symmetry.space_group_name_H-M   'P 1'
#
loop_
_entity.id
_entity.type
_entity.pdbx_description
1 polymer ?
#
loop_
_entity_poly.entity_id
_entity_poly.type
_entity_poly.pdbx_seq_one_letter_code
_entity_poly.pdbx_strand_id
1 'polypeptide(L)'
;NGLVLGALIRRGRRGRWAPMHVFISHLCLADLAVALFQVLPQLAWDVTDRFHGPDALCRAVKYLQMVGMYASSYMILAMTLDRHRAICRPMLAYRHGGGARWNRPVLVAWAFSLLLSLPQLFIFAQRDVGNGSGVFDCWARFAEPWGLRAYVTWIALMVFVAPALGIAACQVLIFREIHASLVPGPSERAGRRRRGHRTGSPTEGAHVSAAMAKTVRMTLVIVIVYVLCWAPFFLVQLWAAWDPEAPLE
;
A
#
# COMPACT_ATOMS: atom_id res chain seq x y z
N ASN A 1 -2.00 -3.26 -15.28
CA ASN A 1 -2.59 -4.20 -14.30
C ASN A 1 -3.28 -5.41 -14.91
N GLY A 2 -4.29 -5.27 -15.78
CA GLY A 2 -4.98 -6.43 -16.40
C GLY A 2 -4.06 -7.42 -17.12
N LEU A 3 -3.13 -6.93 -17.96
CA LEU A 3 -2.14 -7.77 -18.65
C LEU A 3 -1.22 -8.54 -17.68
N VAL A 4 -0.78 -7.88 -16.59
CA VAL A 4 0.08 -8.49 -15.56
C VAL A 4 -0.68 -9.60 -14.85
N LEU A 5 -1.93 -9.35 -14.44
CA LEU A 5 -2.78 -10.35 -13.80
C LEU A 5 -2.98 -11.56 -14.73
N GLY A 6 -3.28 -11.32 -16.00
CA GLY A 6 -3.39 -12.38 -17.02
C GLY A 6 -2.10 -13.19 -17.17
N ALA A 7 -0.94 -12.54 -17.17
CA ALA A 7 0.35 -13.22 -17.24
C ALA A 7 0.65 -14.05 -15.98
N LEU A 8 0.33 -13.54 -14.80
CA LEU A 8 0.50 -14.25 -13.52
C LEU A 8 -0.41 -15.48 -13.44
N ILE A 9 -1.68 -15.36 -13.84
CA ILE A 9 -2.62 -16.49 -13.89
C ILE A 9 -2.11 -17.56 -14.86
N ARG A 10 -1.61 -17.17 -16.05
CA ARG A 10 -1.02 -18.13 -17.01
C ARG A 10 0.22 -18.83 -16.47
N ARG A 11 1.14 -18.11 -15.80
CA ARG A 11 2.30 -18.72 -15.13
C ARG A 11 1.87 -19.65 -14.01
N GLY A 12 0.81 -19.27 -13.32
CA GLY A 12 0.26 -20.04 -12.24
C GLY A 12 -0.33 -21.38 -12.69
N ARG A 13 -1.09 -21.38 -13.78
CA ARG A 13 -1.60 -22.61 -14.43
C ARG A 13 -0.49 -23.55 -14.89
N ARG A 14 0.71 -23.02 -15.15
CA ARG A 14 1.92 -23.79 -15.53
C ARG A 14 2.75 -24.26 -14.31
N GLY A 15 2.23 -24.14 -13.09
CA GLY A 15 2.91 -24.56 -11.86
C GLY A 15 4.07 -23.66 -11.41
N ARG A 16 4.26 -22.49 -12.03
CA ARG A 16 5.35 -21.54 -11.73
C ARG A 16 4.90 -20.43 -10.77
N TRP A 17 4.28 -20.80 -9.64
CA TRP A 17 3.88 -19.84 -8.60
C TRP A 17 5.04 -19.55 -7.66
N ALA A 18 5.49 -18.29 -7.64
CA ALA A 18 6.33 -17.77 -6.57
C ALA A 18 5.45 -17.04 -5.55
N PRO A 19 5.78 -17.04 -4.25
CA PRO A 19 5.00 -16.32 -3.24
C PRO A 19 4.80 -14.83 -3.54
N MET A 20 5.80 -14.20 -4.18
CA MET A 20 5.74 -12.80 -4.62
C MET A 20 4.59 -12.54 -5.62
N HIS A 21 4.25 -13.52 -6.46
CA HIS A 21 3.19 -13.38 -7.45
C HIS A 21 1.82 -13.17 -6.81
N VAL A 22 1.59 -13.68 -5.59
CA VAL A 22 0.33 -13.48 -4.85
C VAL A 22 0.18 -12.01 -4.48
N PHE A 23 1.18 -11.40 -3.85
CA PHE A 23 1.15 -9.97 -3.52
C PHE A 23 0.97 -9.10 -4.78
N ILE A 24 1.70 -9.39 -5.86
CA ILE A 24 1.57 -8.64 -7.12
C ILE A 24 0.16 -8.79 -7.70
N SER A 25 -0.44 -9.98 -7.64
CA SER A 25 -1.80 -10.19 -8.14
C SER A 25 -2.85 -9.37 -7.36
N HIS A 26 -2.77 -9.34 -6.03
CA HIS A 26 -3.67 -8.55 -5.20
C HIS A 26 -3.43 -7.05 -5.33
N LEU A 27 -2.18 -6.61 -5.50
CA LEU A 27 -1.86 -5.22 -5.81
C LEU A 27 -2.46 -4.81 -7.16
N CYS A 28 -2.28 -5.62 -8.22
CA CYS A 28 -2.90 -5.36 -9.51
C CYS A 28 -4.44 -5.34 -9.43
N LEU A 29 -5.04 -6.14 -8.55
CA LEU A 29 -6.48 -6.12 -8.31
C LEU A 29 -6.91 -4.82 -7.62
N ALA A 30 -6.18 -4.38 -6.60
CA ALA A 30 -6.44 -3.12 -5.92
C ALA A 30 -6.28 -1.91 -6.86
N ASP A 31 -5.21 -1.87 -7.65
CA ASP A 31 -4.99 -0.81 -8.64
C ASP A 31 -6.08 -0.79 -9.72
N LEU A 32 -6.59 -1.96 -10.13
CA LEU A 32 -7.71 -2.04 -11.07
C LEU A 32 -9.01 -1.53 -10.42
N ALA A 33 -9.22 -1.83 -9.14
CA ALA A 33 -10.33 -1.26 -8.37
C ALA A 33 -10.23 0.27 -8.30
N VAL A 34 -9.04 0.83 -8.09
CA VAL A 34 -8.81 2.29 -8.17
C VAL A 34 -9.14 2.81 -9.56
N ALA A 35 -8.65 2.17 -10.63
CA ALA A 35 -8.97 2.61 -11.99
C ALA A 35 -10.49 2.60 -12.26
N LEU A 36 -11.21 1.55 -11.83
CA LEU A 36 -12.62 1.36 -12.12
C LEU A 36 -13.57 2.17 -11.22
N PHE A 37 -13.24 2.32 -9.93
CA PHE A 37 -14.13 2.92 -8.94
C PHE A 37 -13.69 4.31 -8.49
N GLN A 38 -12.43 4.69 -8.73
CA GLN A 38 -11.94 6.03 -8.45
C GLN A 38 -11.81 6.85 -9.75
N VAL A 39 -11.03 6.38 -10.72
CA VAL A 39 -10.71 7.19 -11.91
C VAL A 39 -11.92 7.32 -12.85
N LEU A 40 -12.60 6.23 -13.18
CA LEU A 40 -13.76 6.30 -14.09
C LEU A 40 -14.92 7.14 -13.53
N PRO A 41 -15.35 6.98 -12.26
CA PRO A 41 -16.43 7.79 -11.73
C PRO A 41 -16.05 9.25 -11.56
N GLN A 42 -14.79 9.55 -11.23
CA GLN A 42 -14.30 10.93 -11.19
C GLN A 42 -14.32 11.55 -12.59
N LEU A 43 -13.82 10.85 -13.61
CA LEU A 43 -13.88 11.32 -15.00
C LEU A 43 -15.33 11.54 -15.46
N ALA A 44 -16.23 10.64 -15.11
CA ALA A 44 -17.64 10.81 -15.43
C ALA A 44 -18.19 12.09 -14.78
N TRP A 45 -17.86 12.32 -13.50
CA TRP A 45 -18.25 13.53 -12.77
C TRP A 45 -17.72 14.81 -13.42
N ASP A 46 -16.44 14.82 -13.79
CA ASP A 46 -15.80 15.98 -14.41
C ASP A 46 -16.38 16.28 -15.81
N VAL A 47 -17.02 15.29 -16.46
CA VAL A 47 -17.66 15.45 -17.78
C VAL A 47 -19.14 15.82 -17.67
N THR A 48 -19.86 15.27 -16.68
CA THR A 48 -21.30 15.48 -16.52
C THR A 48 -21.64 16.59 -15.53
N ASP A 49 -20.64 17.13 -14.82
CA ASP A 49 -20.74 18.08 -13.70
C ASP A 49 -21.63 17.58 -12.54
N ARG A 50 -22.14 16.35 -12.61
CA ARG A 50 -23.19 15.81 -11.75
C ARG A 50 -23.11 14.29 -11.61
N PHE A 51 -23.45 13.80 -10.43
CA PHE A 51 -23.63 12.37 -10.22
C PHE A 51 -24.95 11.83 -10.79
N HIS A 52 -24.86 11.00 -11.83
CA HIS A 52 -26.01 10.29 -12.38
C HIS A 52 -26.08 8.85 -11.83
N GLY A 53 -26.86 8.64 -10.78
CA GLY A 53 -27.10 7.30 -10.23
C GLY A 53 -27.94 7.30 -8.95
N PRO A 54 -28.38 6.14 -8.44
CA PRO A 54 -29.09 6.05 -7.17
C PRO A 54 -28.16 6.20 -5.96
N ASP A 55 -28.70 6.50 -4.78
CA ASP A 55 -27.97 6.61 -3.51
C ASP A 55 -27.06 5.40 -3.22
N ALA A 56 -27.56 4.19 -3.48
CA ALA A 56 -26.79 2.95 -3.30
C ALA A 56 -25.51 2.93 -4.18
N LEU A 57 -25.59 3.47 -5.40
CA LEU A 57 -24.43 3.53 -6.30
C LEU A 57 -23.42 4.58 -5.80
N CYS A 58 -23.87 5.74 -5.34
CA CYS A 58 -23.02 6.77 -4.73
C CYS A 58 -22.21 6.19 -3.57
N ARG A 59 -22.89 5.53 -2.62
CA ARG A 59 -22.24 4.89 -1.46
C ARG A 59 -21.26 3.80 -1.87
N ALA A 60 -21.65 2.95 -2.82
CA ALA A 60 -20.79 1.87 -3.29
C ALA A 60 -19.53 2.40 -3.98
N VAL A 61 -19.67 3.42 -4.83
CA VAL A 61 -18.53 4.08 -5.51
C VAL A 61 -17.57 4.69 -4.50
N LYS A 62 -18.06 5.54 -3.58
CA LYS A 62 -17.20 6.18 -2.56
C LYS A 62 -16.55 5.16 -1.62
N TYR A 63 -17.27 4.08 -1.26
CA TYR A 63 -16.71 2.99 -0.47
C TYR A 63 -15.60 2.25 -1.23
N LEU A 64 -15.86 1.80 -2.46
CA LEU A 64 -14.91 1.02 -3.25
C LEU A 64 -13.69 1.83 -3.69
N GLN A 65 -13.87 3.12 -3.96
CA GLN A 65 -12.79 4.09 -4.14
C GLN A 65 -11.82 4.04 -2.96
N MET A 66 -12.34 4.17 -1.72
CA MET A 66 -11.51 4.16 -0.52
C MET A 66 -10.90 2.79 -0.22
N VAL A 67 -11.66 1.70 -0.45
CA VAL A 67 -11.14 0.33 -0.33
C VAL A 67 -9.95 0.15 -1.27
N GLY A 68 -10.04 0.63 -2.52
CA GLY A 68 -8.95 0.56 -3.50
C GLY A 68 -7.71 1.30 -3.03
N MET A 69 -7.87 2.53 -2.51
CA MET A 69 -6.76 3.32 -1.96
C MET A 69 -6.07 2.61 -0.80
N TYR A 70 -6.83 2.20 0.22
CA TYR A 70 -6.28 1.49 1.38
C TYR A 70 -5.65 0.14 0.98
N ALA A 71 -6.33 -0.64 0.14
CA ALA A 71 -5.83 -1.95 -0.28
C ALA A 71 -4.50 -1.82 -1.01
N SER A 72 -4.35 -0.85 -1.90
CA SER A 72 -3.10 -0.60 -2.62
C SER A 72 -1.97 -0.25 -1.64
N SER A 73 -2.20 0.71 -0.72
CA SER A 73 -1.22 1.15 0.27
C SER A 73 -0.80 0.04 1.24
N TYR A 74 -1.76 -0.68 1.82
CA TYR A 74 -1.46 -1.76 2.76
C TYR A 74 -0.89 -3.00 2.08
N MET A 75 -1.20 -3.26 0.81
CA MET A 75 -0.58 -4.35 0.05
C MET A 75 0.90 -4.06 -0.23
N ILE A 76 1.26 -2.81 -0.54
CA ILE A 76 2.66 -2.37 -0.67
C ILE A 76 3.41 -2.51 0.66
N LEU A 77 2.79 -2.11 1.78
CA LEU A 77 3.37 -2.30 3.11
C LEU A 77 3.56 -3.79 3.44
N ALA A 78 2.53 -4.61 3.21
CA ALA A 78 2.59 -6.06 3.45
C ALA A 78 3.68 -6.73 2.61
N MET A 79 3.81 -6.34 1.33
CA MET A 79 4.87 -6.80 0.45
C MET A 79 6.25 -6.37 0.95
N THR A 80 6.40 -5.15 1.46
CA THR A 80 7.66 -4.67 2.05
C THR A 80 8.03 -5.46 3.31
N LEU A 81 7.06 -5.71 4.19
CA LEU A 81 7.23 -6.50 5.41
C LEU A 81 7.64 -7.94 5.10
N ASP A 82 7.05 -8.54 4.06
CA ASP A 82 7.42 -9.86 3.56
C ASP A 82 8.89 -9.89 3.10
N ARG A 83 9.30 -8.91 2.29
CA ARG A 83 10.69 -8.76 1.83
C ARG A 83 11.65 -8.57 3.00
N HIS A 84 11.30 -7.72 3.97
CA HIS A 84 12.09 -7.54 5.20
C HIS A 84 12.28 -8.87 5.93
N ARG A 85 11.20 -9.63 6.16
CA ARG A 85 11.29 -10.92 6.88
C ARG A 85 12.15 -11.93 6.14
N ALA A 86 12.04 -11.98 4.81
CA ALA A 86 12.86 -12.87 3.97
C ALA A 86 14.35 -12.51 4.02
N ILE A 87 14.68 -11.20 4.09
CA ILE A 87 16.05 -10.70 4.08
C ILE A 87 16.69 -10.79 5.47
N CYS A 88 16.03 -10.24 6.50
CA CYS A 88 16.62 -10.13 7.84
C CYS A 88 16.53 -11.43 8.65
N ARG A 89 15.70 -12.40 8.23
CA ARG A 89 15.54 -13.69 8.92
C ARG A 89 15.55 -14.87 7.94
N PRO A 90 16.66 -15.11 7.23
CA PRO A 90 16.74 -16.11 6.17
C PRO A 90 16.48 -17.54 6.68
N MET A 91 16.97 -17.88 7.89
CA MET A 91 16.72 -19.19 8.50
C MET A 91 15.24 -19.42 8.86
N LEU A 92 14.51 -18.36 9.21
CA LEU A 92 13.08 -18.45 9.48
C LEU A 92 12.28 -18.55 8.18
N ALA A 93 12.70 -17.85 7.11
CA ALA A 93 12.06 -17.91 5.80
C ALA A 93 12.19 -19.29 5.14
N TYR A 94 13.35 -19.94 5.28
CA TYR A 94 13.58 -21.30 4.77
C TYR A 94 12.80 -22.37 5.54
N ARG A 95 12.74 -22.25 6.87
CA ARG A 95 12.05 -23.23 7.75
C ARG A 95 10.53 -23.11 7.72
N HIS A 96 9.98 -21.99 7.23
CA HIS A 96 8.53 -21.73 7.15
C HIS A 96 7.92 -22.03 5.77
N GLY A 97 8.50 -23.00 5.03
CA GLY A 97 7.89 -23.55 3.83
C GLY A 97 6.43 -23.97 4.06
N GLY A 98 5.49 -23.29 3.41
CA GLY A 98 4.07 -23.64 3.47
C GLY A 98 3.16 -22.53 2.96
N GLY A 99 2.51 -22.77 1.81
CA GLY A 99 1.60 -21.86 1.10
C GLY A 99 0.46 -21.22 1.92
N ALA A 100 0.12 -21.78 3.09
CA ALA A 100 -0.99 -21.32 3.92
C ALA A 100 -0.72 -20.02 4.72
N ARG A 101 0.55 -19.60 4.91
CA ARG A 101 0.88 -18.44 5.74
C ARG A 101 0.99 -17.11 4.96
N TRP A 102 1.13 -17.15 3.64
CA TRP A 102 1.17 -15.96 2.76
C TRP A 102 -0.19 -15.27 2.63
N ASN A 103 -1.27 -16.02 2.82
CA ASN A 103 -2.62 -15.47 2.85
C ASN A 103 -2.85 -14.59 4.09
N ARG A 104 -2.09 -14.77 5.18
CA ARG A 104 -2.27 -13.96 6.40
C ARG A 104 -2.00 -12.47 6.19
N PRO A 105 -0.82 -12.02 5.72
CA PRO A 105 -0.57 -10.60 5.50
C PRO A 105 -1.52 -9.99 4.44
N VAL A 106 -1.87 -10.76 3.40
CA VAL A 106 -2.85 -10.35 2.38
C VAL A 106 -4.24 -10.19 3.00
N LEU A 107 -4.72 -11.17 3.75
CA LEU A 107 -6.01 -11.14 4.45
C LEU A 107 -6.07 -9.97 5.44
N VAL A 108 -4.99 -9.75 6.20
CA VAL A 108 -4.88 -8.63 7.12
C VAL A 108 -4.96 -7.31 6.37
N ALA A 109 -4.21 -7.14 5.28
CA ALA A 109 -4.27 -5.92 4.47
C ALA A 109 -5.68 -5.66 3.90
N TRP A 110 -6.35 -6.69 3.36
CA TRP A 110 -7.72 -6.57 2.86
C TRP A 110 -8.72 -6.27 3.98
N ALA A 111 -8.64 -6.97 5.13
CA ALA A 111 -9.52 -6.76 6.25
C ALA A 111 -9.40 -5.33 6.80
N PHE A 112 -8.17 -4.83 6.99
CA PHE A 112 -7.95 -3.43 7.37
C PHE A 112 -8.51 -2.46 6.33
N SER A 113 -8.30 -2.73 5.05
CA SER A 113 -8.78 -1.85 3.98
C SER A 113 -10.31 -1.78 3.93
N LEU A 114 -10.98 -2.92 4.05
CA LEU A 114 -12.44 -3.02 4.07
C LEU A 114 -13.02 -2.33 5.32
N LEU A 115 -12.40 -2.54 6.47
CA LEU A 115 -12.83 -1.99 7.76
C LEU A 115 -12.64 -0.47 7.81
N LEU A 116 -11.47 0.03 7.45
CA LEU A 116 -11.15 1.46 7.48
C LEU A 116 -11.94 2.27 6.44
N SER A 117 -12.51 1.60 5.44
CA SER A 117 -13.39 2.21 4.44
C SER A 117 -14.85 2.31 4.89
N LEU A 118 -15.28 1.60 5.94
CA LEU A 118 -16.67 1.61 6.39
C LEU A 118 -17.27 3.01 6.65
N PRO A 119 -16.53 4.00 7.19
CA PRO A 119 -17.06 5.34 7.38
C PRO A 119 -17.64 5.97 6.11
N GLN A 120 -17.13 5.61 4.92
CA GLN A 120 -17.65 6.16 3.66
C GLN A 120 -19.14 5.86 3.44
N LEU A 121 -19.61 4.69 3.87
CA LEU A 121 -21.00 4.27 3.70
C LEU A 121 -21.97 5.13 4.51
N PHE A 122 -21.50 5.79 5.56
CA PHE A 122 -22.31 6.63 6.44
C PHE A 122 -22.16 8.12 6.11
N ILE A 123 -20.96 8.54 5.70
CA ILE A 123 -20.63 9.95 5.42
C ILE A 123 -21.19 10.40 4.07
N PHE A 124 -21.07 9.57 3.03
CA PHE A 124 -21.49 9.91 1.67
C PHE A 124 -22.88 9.34 1.37
N ALA A 125 -23.69 10.15 0.67
CA ALA A 125 -25.03 9.79 0.22
C ALA A 125 -25.43 10.68 -0.96
N GLN A 126 -26.40 10.24 -1.75
CA GLN A 126 -27.06 11.11 -2.72
C GLN A 126 -27.97 12.10 -1.97
N ARG A 127 -27.76 13.39 -2.22
CA ARG A 127 -28.45 14.49 -1.52
C ARG A 127 -28.76 15.62 -2.48
N ASP A 128 -29.83 16.36 -2.21
CA ASP A 128 -30.08 17.63 -2.89
C ASP A 128 -29.08 18.68 -2.38
N VAL A 129 -28.17 19.10 -3.26
CA VAL A 129 -27.14 20.11 -2.98
C VAL A 129 -27.66 21.52 -3.25
N GLY A 130 -28.74 21.65 -4.01
CA GLY A 130 -29.29 22.92 -4.43
C GLY A 130 -30.35 23.52 -3.50
N ASN A 131 -30.31 23.24 -2.20
CA ASN A 131 -31.23 23.79 -1.19
C ASN A 131 -32.73 23.72 -1.56
N GLY A 132 -33.18 22.63 -2.16
CA GLY A 132 -34.59 22.45 -2.57
C GLY A 132 -34.86 22.74 -4.05
N SER A 133 -33.84 23.00 -4.85
CA SER A 133 -33.97 23.10 -6.32
C SER A 133 -34.01 21.73 -7.03
N GLY A 134 -33.91 20.61 -6.29
CA GLY A 134 -33.97 19.26 -6.86
C GLY A 134 -32.67 18.81 -7.53
N VAL A 135 -31.54 19.44 -7.19
CA VAL A 135 -30.23 19.12 -7.78
C VAL A 135 -29.52 18.09 -6.91
N PHE A 136 -29.62 16.82 -7.30
CA PHE A 136 -29.05 15.71 -6.55
C PHE A 136 -27.58 15.45 -6.90
N ASP A 137 -26.76 15.31 -5.87
CA ASP A 137 -25.36 14.94 -6.01
C ASP A 137 -24.87 14.00 -4.90
N CYS A 138 -23.77 13.29 -5.15
CA CYS A 138 -23.14 12.41 -4.15
C CYS A 138 -22.23 13.21 -3.22
N TRP A 139 -22.77 13.65 -2.08
CA TRP A 139 -22.10 14.61 -1.19
C TRP A 139 -21.92 14.07 0.23
N ALA A 140 -20.92 14.60 0.95
CA ALA A 140 -20.66 14.28 2.36
C ALA A 140 -21.38 15.26 3.29
N ARG A 141 -22.02 14.77 4.35
CA ARG A 141 -22.57 15.63 5.41
C ARG A 141 -21.92 15.29 6.75
N PHE A 142 -21.20 16.27 7.29
CA PHE A 142 -20.67 16.20 8.64
C PHE A 142 -21.67 16.87 9.60
N ALA A 143 -22.01 16.20 10.70
CA ALA A 143 -22.90 16.77 11.71
C ALA A 143 -22.19 17.92 12.45
N GLU A 144 -20.90 17.74 12.75
CA GLU A 144 -20.08 18.72 13.43
C GLU A 144 -19.14 19.46 12.47
N PRO A 145 -18.84 20.75 12.76
CA PRO A 145 -17.98 21.58 11.91
C PRO A 145 -16.53 21.07 11.84
N TRP A 146 -16.08 20.29 12.82
CA TRP A 146 -14.76 19.65 12.81
C TRP A 146 -14.72 18.33 12.03
N GLY A 147 -15.87 17.81 11.57
CA GLY A 147 -15.98 16.49 10.94
C GLY A 147 -15.16 16.36 9.66
N LEU A 148 -15.16 17.39 8.80
CA LEU A 148 -14.36 17.41 7.57
C LEU A 148 -12.85 17.36 7.88
N ARG A 149 -12.39 18.19 8.84
CA ARG A 149 -11.00 18.22 9.29
C ARG A 149 -10.55 16.87 9.84
N ALA A 150 -11.38 16.26 10.70
CA ALA A 150 -11.12 14.95 11.27
C ALA A 150 -11.06 13.86 10.18
N TYR A 151 -12.01 13.88 9.23
CA TYR A 151 -12.07 12.94 8.12
C TYR A 151 -10.84 13.01 7.21
N VAL A 152 -10.49 14.21 6.73
CA VAL A 152 -9.33 14.39 5.85
C VAL A 152 -8.03 14.02 6.56
N THR A 153 -7.87 14.46 7.81
CA THR A 153 -6.69 14.14 8.63
C THR A 153 -6.57 12.64 8.87
N TRP A 154 -7.68 11.96 9.17
CA TRP A 154 -7.70 10.51 9.36
C TRP A 154 -7.28 9.76 8.10
N ILE A 155 -7.81 10.14 6.94
CA ILE A 155 -7.46 9.50 5.67
C ILE A 155 -5.99 9.76 5.34
N ALA A 156 -5.50 10.99 5.48
CA ALA A 156 -4.09 11.30 5.26
C ALA A 156 -3.18 10.46 6.18
N LEU A 157 -3.57 10.29 7.45
CA LEU A 157 -2.83 9.47 8.40
C LEU A 157 -2.82 8.00 7.98
N MET A 158 -3.97 7.44 7.63
CA MET A 158 -4.10 5.99 7.40
C MET A 158 -3.69 5.55 5.99
N VAL A 159 -3.96 6.36 4.97
CA VAL A 159 -3.54 6.07 3.60
C VAL A 159 -2.08 6.46 3.42
N PHE A 160 -1.65 7.65 3.80
CA PHE A 160 -0.30 8.12 3.47
C PHE A 160 0.72 7.88 4.59
N VAL A 161 0.51 8.48 5.75
CA VAL A 161 1.54 8.55 6.80
C VAL A 161 1.85 7.18 7.38
N ALA A 162 0.85 6.40 7.81
CA ALA A 162 1.07 5.12 8.46
C ALA A 162 1.75 4.08 7.54
N PRO A 163 1.35 3.91 6.27
CA PRO A 163 2.08 3.07 5.33
C PRO A 163 3.48 3.60 5.04
N ALA A 164 3.67 4.91 4.84
CA ALA A 164 4.99 5.48 4.57
C ALA A 164 5.96 5.23 5.74
N LEU A 165 5.53 5.48 6.98
CA LEU A 165 6.32 5.20 8.18
C LEU A 165 6.61 3.70 8.34
N GLY A 166 5.62 2.84 8.09
CA GLY A 166 5.80 1.39 8.16
C GLY A 166 6.83 0.88 7.15
N ILE A 167 6.77 1.37 5.91
CA ILE A 167 7.72 1.00 4.85
C ILE A 167 9.11 1.58 5.21
N ALA A 168 9.21 2.84 5.63
CA ALA A 168 10.47 3.48 6.02
C ALA A 168 11.15 2.76 7.20
N ALA A 169 10.40 2.42 8.25
CA ALA A 169 10.91 1.65 9.39
C ALA A 169 11.45 0.29 8.94
N CYS A 170 10.75 -0.40 8.03
CA CYS A 170 11.26 -1.65 7.44
C CYS A 170 12.57 -1.43 6.67
N GLN A 171 12.69 -0.34 5.91
CA GLN A 171 13.92 -0.03 5.19
C GLN A 171 15.10 0.22 6.13
N VAL A 172 14.88 0.99 7.20
CA VAL A 172 15.93 1.26 8.21
C VAL A 172 16.41 -0.04 8.84
N LEU A 173 15.49 -0.95 9.19
CA LEU A 173 15.86 -2.24 9.77
C LEU A 173 16.63 -3.13 8.78
N ILE A 174 16.21 -3.18 7.51
CA ILE A 174 16.93 -3.92 6.47
C ILE A 174 18.34 -3.36 6.29
N PHE A 175 18.48 -2.03 6.20
CA PHE A 175 19.76 -1.38 6.01
C PHE A 175 20.71 -1.65 7.18
N ARG A 176 20.20 -1.61 8.41
CA ARG A 176 20.99 -1.95 9.62
C ARG A 176 21.48 -3.40 9.59
N GLU A 177 20.62 -4.34 9.21
CA GLU A 177 20.99 -5.76 9.13
C GLU A 177 22.04 -6.03 8.04
N ILE A 178 21.86 -5.40 6.87
CA ILE A 178 22.82 -5.50 5.75
C ILE A 178 24.17 -4.89 6.14
N HIS A 179 24.16 -3.73 6.79
CA HIS A 179 25.40 -3.08 7.24
C HIS A 179 26.10 -3.91 8.31
N ALA A 180 25.36 -4.51 9.25
CA ALA A 180 25.91 -5.44 10.23
C ALA A 180 26.49 -6.70 9.57
N SER A 181 25.86 -7.20 8.51
CA SER A 181 26.35 -8.37 7.74
C SER A 181 27.58 -8.06 6.86
N LEU A 182 27.73 -6.81 6.40
CA LEU A 182 28.84 -6.34 5.55
C LEU A 182 30.06 -5.84 6.33
N VAL A 183 29.89 -5.43 7.58
CA VAL A 183 30.99 -4.99 8.46
C VAL A 183 31.27 -6.08 9.50
N PRO A 184 32.22 -7.00 9.26
CA PRO A 184 32.58 -8.01 10.25
C PRO A 184 33.11 -7.31 11.50
N GLY A 185 32.48 -7.60 12.65
CA GLY A 185 32.92 -7.06 13.93
C GLY A 185 34.38 -7.43 14.25
N PRO A 186 35.09 -6.66 15.10
CA PRO A 186 36.47 -6.95 15.49
C PRO A 186 36.67 -8.38 16.05
N SER A 187 35.64 -8.93 16.70
CA SER A 187 35.62 -10.27 17.27
C SER A 187 35.60 -11.41 16.23
N GLU A 188 34.98 -11.23 15.07
CA GLU A 188 34.97 -12.22 14.00
C GLU A 188 36.30 -12.25 13.23
N ARG A 189 36.99 -11.11 13.13
CA ARG A 189 38.35 -11.03 12.55
C ARG A 189 39.35 -11.86 13.37
N ALA A 190 39.20 -11.89 14.69
CA ALA A 190 40.02 -12.73 15.58
C ALA A 190 39.65 -14.22 15.50
N GLY A 191 38.36 -14.56 15.40
CA GLY A 191 37.88 -15.95 15.30
C GLY A 191 38.20 -16.63 13.97
N ARG A 192 38.20 -15.89 12.86
CA ARG A 192 38.49 -16.41 11.50
C ARG A 192 39.95 -16.80 11.29
N ARG A 193 40.88 -16.22 12.07
CA ARG A 193 42.29 -16.63 12.11
C ARG A 193 42.52 -17.98 12.80
N ARG A 194 41.57 -18.43 13.64
CA ARG A 194 41.74 -19.63 14.48
C ARG A 194 40.94 -20.84 14.00
N ARG A 195 39.93 -20.66 13.15
CA ARG A 195 39.09 -21.73 12.61
C ARG A 195 39.42 -21.96 11.14
N GLY A 196 40.46 -22.77 10.91
CA GLY A 196 40.73 -23.34 9.60
C GLY A 196 39.48 -24.05 9.05
N HIS A 197 39.27 -23.87 7.75
CA HIS A 197 38.47 -24.73 6.88
C HIS A 197 37.01 -24.98 7.31
N ARG A 198 36.16 -23.97 7.12
CA ARG A 198 34.76 -24.20 6.72
C ARG A 198 34.53 -23.52 5.38
N THR A 199 34.45 -24.35 4.34
CA THR A 199 34.07 -24.01 2.96
C THR A 199 32.61 -23.57 2.92
N GLY A 200 32.32 -22.36 3.41
CA GLY A 200 31.21 -21.57 2.88
C GLY A 200 31.79 -20.78 1.70
N SER A 201 31.28 -21.00 0.49
CA SER A 201 31.86 -20.36 -0.69
C SER A 201 31.78 -18.82 -0.55
N PRO A 202 32.88 -18.07 -0.74
CA PRO A 202 32.83 -16.60 -0.70
C PRO A 202 31.87 -16.01 -1.74
N THR A 203 31.60 -16.78 -2.80
CA THR A 203 30.62 -16.51 -3.84
C THR A 203 29.18 -16.51 -3.31
N GLU A 204 28.76 -17.46 -2.46
CA GLU A 204 27.39 -17.48 -1.91
C GLU A 204 27.05 -16.25 -1.07
N GLY A 205 27.97 -15.80 -0.20
CA GLY A 205 27.76 -14.59 0.60
C GLY A 205 27.69 -13.31 -0.24
N ALA A 206 28.51 -13.22 -1.28
CA ALA A 206 28.51 -12.09 -2.22
C ALA A 206 27.23 -12.05 -3.07
N HIS A 207 26.73 -13.20 -3.55
CA HIS A 207 25.47 -13.29 -4.30
C HIS A 207 24.25 -12.94 -3.45
N VAL A 208 24.23 -13.36 -2.18
CA VAL A 208 23.16 -13.00 -1.22
C VAL A 208 23.16 -11.50 -0.95
N SER A 209 24.33 -10.88 -0.73
CA SER A 209 24.45 -9.44 -0.52
C SER A 209 23.99 -8.61 -1.73
N ALA A 210 24.36 -9.04 -2.96
CA ALA A 210 23.91 -8.39 -4.19
C ALA A 210 22.38 -8.50 -4.39
N ALA A 211 21.78 -9.66 -4.08
CA ALA A 211 20.34 -9.86 -4.14
C ALA A 211 19.58 -9.02 -3.08
N MET A 212 20.15 -8.88 -1.88
CA MET A 212 19.64 -7.99 -0.84
C MET A 212 19.72 -6.52 -1.26
N ALA A 213 20.86 -6.06 -1.77
CA ALA A 213 21.04 -4.69 -2.27
C ALA A 213 20.08 -4.34 -3.41
N LYS A 214 19.84 -5.28 -4.34
CA LYS A 214 18.82 -5.12 -5.39
C LYS A 214 17.43 -4.94 -4.80
N THR A 215 17.09 -5.72 -3.78
CA THR A 215 15.78 -5.64 -3.14
C THR A 215 15.61 -4.32 -2.38
N VAL A 216 16.65 -3.86 -1.67
CA VAL A 216 16.65 -2.54 -1.00
C VAL A 216 16.49 -1.41 -2.02
N ARG A 217 17.25 -1.44 -3.12
CA ARG A 217 17.09 -0.43 -4.19
C ARG A 217 15.66 -0.43 -4.72
N MET A 218 15.08 -1.61 -4.96
CA MET A 218 13.70 -1.73 -5.42
C MET A 218 12.70 -1.18 -4.40
N THR A 219 12.84 -1.47 -3.11
CA THR A 219 11.93 -0.98 -2.07
C THR A 219 12.11 0.50 -1.75
N LEU A 220 13.33 1.05 -1.86
CA LEU A 220 13.57 2.48 -1.74
C LEU A 220 12.87 3.26 -2.86
N VAL A 221 12.94 2.75 -4.10
CA VAL A 221 12.19 3.32 -5.22
C VAL A 221 10.69 3.31 -4.93
N ILE A 222 10.16 2.22 -4.37
CA ILE A 222 8.74 2.15 -3.96
C ILE A 222 8.39 3.25 -2.95
N VAL A 223 9.20 3.48 -1.91
CA VAL A 223 8.96 4.56 -0.92
C VAL A 223 8.93 5.93 -1.59
N ILE A 224 9.95 6.23 -2.40
CA ILE A 224 10.09 7.54 -3.04
C ILE A 224 8.89 7.79 -3.95
N VAL A 225 8.56 6.83 -4.82
CA VAL A 225 7.40 6.95 -5.72
C VAL A 225 6.10 7.08 -4.92
N TYR A 226 5.93 6.29 -3.86
CA TYR A 226 4.75 6.37 -3.00
C TYR A 226 4.57 7.77 -2.41
N VAL A 227 5.64 8.35 -1.86
CA VAL A 227 5.60 9.69 -1.26
C VAL A 227 5.34 10.75 -2.33
N LEU A 228 6.04 10.69 -3.46
CA LEU A 228 5.87 11.67 -4.54
C LEU A 228 4.46 11.63 -5.15
N CYS A 229 3.83 10.46 -5.22
CA CYS A 229 2.47 10.32 -5.74
C CYS A 229 1.39 10.75 -4.74
N TRP A 230 1.56 10.45 -3.44
CA TRP A 230 0.53 10.70 -2.42
C TRP A 230 0.63 12.06 -1.74
N ALA A 231 1.85 12.58 -1.55
CA ALA A 231 2.07 13.86 -0.88
C ALA A 231 1.29 15.03 -1.51
N PRO A 232 1.34 15.29 -2.83
CA PRO A 232 0.65 16.45 -3.39
C PRO A 232 -0.87 16.41 -3.13
N PHE A 233 -1.48 15.24 -3.31
CA PHE A 233 -2.91 15.05 -3.05
C PHE A 233 -3.25 15.32 -1.59
N PHE A 234 -2.55 14.69 -0.64
CA PHE A 234 -2.89 14.87 0.78
C PHE A 234 -2.52 16.24 1.34
N LEU A 235 -1.49 16.88 0.80
CA LEU A 235 -1.14 18.26 1.16
C LEU A 235 -2.23 19.23 0.75
N VAL A 236 -2.74 19.13 -0.48
CA VAL A 236 -3.85 19.97 -0.96
C VAL A 236 -5.12 19.69 -0.16
N GLN A 237 -5.47 18.42 0.09
CA GLN A 237 -6.66 18.07 0.89
C GLN A 237 -6.57 18.61 2.32
N LEU A 238 -5.40 18.49 2.97
CA LEU A 238 -5.19 19.01 4.32
C LEU A 238 -5.22 20.54 4.33
N TRP A 239 -4.60 21.19 3.35
CA TRP A 239 -4.64 22.64 3.21
C TRP A 239 -6.09 23.12 3.05
N ALA A 240 -6.87 22.55 2.13
CA ALA A 240 -8.27 22.90 1.91
C ALA A 240 -9.16 22.64 3.15
N ALA A 241 -8.85 21.63 3.96
CA ALA A 241 -9.64 21.33 5.16
C ALA A 241 -9.33 22.26 6.36
N TRP A 242 -8.08 22.72 6.47
CA TRP A 242 -7.60 23.47 7.63
C TRP A 242 -7.49 24.97 7.40
N ASP A 243 -7.30 25.43 6.15
CA ASP A 243 -7.20 26.84 5.81
C ASP A 243 -8.61 27.46 5.64
N PRO A 244 -8.97 28.47 6.45
CA PRO A 244 -10.23 29.20 6.31
C PRO A 244 -10.38 29.99 4.99
N GLU A 245 -9.27 30.32 4.33
CA GLU A 245 -9.24 31.09 3.08
C GLU A 245 -9.04 30.23 1.82
N ALA A 246 -9.00 28.90 1.97
CA ALA A 246 -8.95 28.01 0.81
C ALA A 246 -10.21 28.23 -0.06
N PRO A 247 -10.06 28.32 -1.39
CA PRO A 247 -11.21 28.47 -2.28
C PRO A 247 -12.15 27.27 -2.07
N LEU A 248 -13.37 27.58 -1.65
CA LEU A 248 -14.47 26.62 -1.60
C LEU A 248 -14.87 26.35 -3.06
N GLU A 249 -14.42 25.22 -3.60
CA GLU A 249 -15.01 24.65 -4.82
C GLU A 249 -16.36 24.00 -4.52
#